data_AF-A0A938CTW5-F1
#
_entry.id   AF-A0A938CTW5-F1
#
_cell.length_a   1.000
_cell.length_b   1.000
_cell.length_c   1.000
_cell.angle_alpha   90.00
_cell.angle_beta   90.00
_cell.angle_gamma   90.00
#
_symmetry.space_group_name_H-M   'P 1'
#
loop_
_entity.id
_entity.type
_entity.pdbx_description
1 polymer ?
#
loop_
_entity_poly.entity_id
_entity_poly.type
_entity_poly.pdbx_seq_one_letter_code
_entity_poly.pdbx_strand_id
1 'polypeptide(L)'
;FKEKGADKKLRAVFSLHPEPFTVVARTDAKITAFEQLKGKRVNVGNPGSGQRGTMEVVMKAYGWSMGDFSLASELKLTEQSRALCDNKIDAIVYVVGHPLGSIQEATTACDSVLVNVKSAAIDRLIAENPFYRTAIIPAGMYRGNDRDVTTFGVGATVVTSEDVPNDTVYTLVKAVFESLDEFKKLHPALAGLDPKQMVKDGLSAPLHKGAERYFKEKGLL
;
A
#
# COMPACT_ATOMS: atom_id res chain seq x y z
N PHE A 1 12.64 6.42 -13.77
CA PHE A 1 11.49 6.25 -14.70
C PHE A 1 11.20 7.48 -15.56
N LYS A 2 11.48 8.72 -15.12
CA LYS A 2 11.18 9.95 -15.88
C LYS A 2 11.74 9.97 -17.32
N GLU A 3 12.93 9.38 -17.54
CA GLU A 3 13.56 9.30 -18.88
C GLU A 3 13.00 8.19 -19.77
N LYS A 4 12.37 7.15 -19.21
CA LYS A 4 11.82 6.02 -19.98
C LYS A 4 10.40 6.29 -20.51
N GLY A 5 9.72 7.29 -19.95
CA GLY A 5 8.34 7.62 -20.32
C GLY A 5 7.33 6.56 -19.83
N ALA A 6 6.08 6.70 -20.27
CA ALA A 6 5.01 5.76 -19.95
C ALA A 6 5.23 4.42 -20.65
N ASP A 7 5.04 3.31 -19.93
CA ASP A 7 5.02 1.98 -20.53
C ASP A 7 3.67 1.76 -21.23
N LYS A 8 3.65 1.97 -22.54
CA LYS A 8 2.45 1.80 -23.38
C LYS A 8 2.02 0.33 -23.49
N LYS A 9 2.90 -0.61 -23.18
CA LYS A 9 2.64 -2.04 -23.24
C LYS A 9 2.06 -2.60 -21.95
N LEU A 10 2.16 -1.87 -20.84
CA LEU A 10 1.61 -2.32 -19.57
C LEU A 10 0.10 -2.56 -19.67
N ARG A 11 -0.34 -3.69 -19.12
CA ARG A 11 -1.75 -4.08 -19.02
C ARG A 11 -2.07 -4.56 -17.61
N ALA A 12 -3.22 -4.14 -17.10
CA ALA A 12 -3.78 -4.68 -15.87
C ALA A 12 -4.40 -6.06 -16.13
N VAL A 13 -4.26 -6.96 -15.18
CA VAL A 13 -4.90 -8.29 -15.21
C VAL A 13 -6.09 -8.30 -14.25
N PHE A 14 -5.85 -7.99 -12.97
CA PHE A 14 -6.86 -7.72 -11.94
C PHE A 14 -6.20 -7.05 -10.73
N SER A 15 -6.98 -6.42 -9.88
CA SER A 15 -6.54 -5.94 -8.57
C SER A 15 -6.67 -7.01 -7.49
N LEU A 16 -5.94 -6.80 -6.41
CA LEU A 16 -5.86 -7.64 -5.23
C LEU A 16 -6.33 -6.81 -4.01
N HIS A 17 -5.60 -6.92 -2.90
CA HIS A 17 -5.92 -6.27 -1.64
C HIS A 17 -5.43 -4.80 -1.63
N PRO A 18 -6.02 -3.94 -0.78
CA PRO A 18 -5.47 -2.61 -0.54
C PRO A 18 -4.11 -2.71 0.16
N GLU A 19 -3.22 -1.76 -0.12
CA GLU A 19 -1.96 -1.55 0.59
C GLU A 19 -2.02 -0.19 1.30
N PRO A 20 -2.58 -0.14 2.53
CA PRO A 20 -2.65 1.08 3.32
C PRO A 20 -1.27 1.70 3.55
N PHE A 21 -1.21 3.02 3.41
CA PHE A 21 -0.08 3.85 3.84
C PHE A 21 -0.10 3.90 5.38
N THR A 22 0.73 3.09 6.00
CA THR A 22 0.69 2.88 7.44
C THR A 22 1.88 3.57 8.09
N VAL A 23 1.59 4.44 9.05
CA VAL A 23 2.61 5.09 9.87
C VAL A 23 2.58 4.44 11.24
N VAL A 24 3.72 3.85 11.65
CA VAL A 24 3.95 3.34 13.00
C VAL A 24 4.91 4.30 13.68
N ALA A 25 4.51 4.88 14.80
CA ALA A 25 5.33 5.83 15.53
C ALA A 25 5.48 5.42 16.99
N ARG A 26 6.65 5.70 17.57
CA ARG A 26 6.89 5.48 18.99
C ARG A 26 6.04 6.43 19.82
N THR A 27 5.46 5.97 20.92
CA THR A 27 4.53 6.77 21.74
C THR A 27 5.19 8.03 22.33
N ASP A 28 6.43 7.91 22.80
CA ASP A 28 7.22 9.00 23.38
C ASP A 28 7.69 10.05 22.36
N ALA A 29 7.65 9.74 21.05
CA ALA A 29 7.89 10.69 19.97
C ALA A 29 6.73 11.69 19.79
N LYS A 30 5.57 11.41 20.43
CA LYS A 30 4.36 12.25 20.45
C LYS A 30 3.83 12.58 19.05
N ILE A 31 3.85 11.58 18.17
CA ILE A 31 3.34 11.67 16.79
C ILE A 31 1.94 11.04 16.78
N THR A 32 0.92 11.87 16.61
CA THR A 32 -0.50 11.51 16.52
C THR A 32 -1.14 11.91 15.18
N ALA A 33 -0.43 12.66 14.34
CA ALA A 33 -0.84 13.06 13.00
C ALA A 33 0.36 13.03 12.04
N PHE A 34 0.10 12.82 10.74
CA PHE A 34 1.14 12.71 9.72
C PHE A 34 2.05 13.96 9.64
N GLU A 35 1.48 15.15 9.81
CA GLU A 35 2.18 16.43 9.77
C GLU A 35 3.31 16.53 10.82
N GLN A 36 3.18 15.79 11.92
CA GLN A 36 4.15 15.79 13.02
C GLN A 36 5.38 14.93 12.73
N LEU A 37 5.43 14.26 11.58
CA LEU A 37 6.65 13.61 11.08
C LEU A 37 7.72 14.62 10.66
N LYS A 38 7.35 15.86 10.36
CA LYS A 38 8.31 16.92 10.05
C LYS A 38 9.27 17.15 11.22
N GLY A 39 10.57 17.16 10.93
CA GLY A 39 11.65 17.28 11.90
C GLY A 39 11.96 15.99 12.68
N LYS A 40 11.26 14.88 12.42
CA LYS A 40 11.49 13.58 13.08
C LYS A 40 12.46 12.71 12.30
N ARG A 41 12.92 11.63 12.95
CA ARG A 41 13.72 10.58 12.32
C ARG A 41 12.76 9.53 11.77
N VAL A 42 12.58 9.48 10.47
CA VAL A 42 11.56 8.65 9.82
C VAL A 42 12.23 7.65 8.89
N ASN A 43 11.83 6.38 8.96
CA ASN A 43 12.12 5.44 7.91
C ASN A 43 11.12 5.63 6.77
N VAL A 44 11.62 6.07 5.63
CA VAL A 44 10.84 6.59 4.51
C VAL A 44 10.84 5.63 3.30
N GLY A 45 11.43 4.44 3.47
CA GLY A 45 11.45 3.35 2.50
C GLY A 45 12.72 3.28 1.66
N ASN A 46 12.99 2.10 1.09
CA ASN A 46 14.17 1.90 0.24
C ASN A 46 14.00 2.60 -1.13
N PRO A 47 15.06 3.19 -1.69
CA PRO A 47 15.04 3.74 -3.05
C PRO A 47 14.47 2.76 -4.07
N GLY A 48 13.56 3.25 -4.92
CA GLY A 48 12.90 2.44 -5.96
C GLY A 48 11.75 1.54 -5.48
N SER A 49 11.46 1.49 -4.17
CA SER A 49 10.27 0.78 -3.66
C SER A 49 8.97 1.56 -3.87
N GLY A 50 7.84 0.85 -3.92
CA GLY A 50 6.51 1.47 -3.94
C GLY A 50 6.26 2.37 -2.72
N GLN A 51 6.68 1.90 -1.54
CA GLN A 51 6.66 2.70 -0.30
C GLN A 51 7.38 4.05 -0.45
N ARG A 52 8.60 4.05 -0.98
CA ARG A 52 9.37 5.27 -1.25
C ARG A 52 8.62 6.20 -2.20
N GLY A 53 8.10 5.65 -3.31
CA GLY A 53 7.34 6.43 -4.28
C GLY A 53 6.09 7.07 -3.70
N THR A 54 5.29 6.32 -2.92
CA THR A 54 4.11 6.87 -2.25
C THR A 54 4.49 7.91 -1.20
N MET A 55 5.56 7.69 -0.42
CA MET A 55 6.06 8.67 0.55
C MET A 55 6.44 9.98 -0.14
N GLU A 56 7.15 9.95 -1.27
CA GLU A 56 7.51 11.15 -2.04
C GLU A 56 6.29 11.89 -2.59
N VAL A 57 5.26 11.16 -3.04
CA VAL A 57 3.99 11.77 -3.49
C VAL A 57 3.30 12.49 -2.34
N VAL A 58 3.23 11.87 -1.16
CA VAL A 58 2.69 12.51 0.03
C VAL A 58 3.53 13.72 0.42
N MET A 59 4.84 13.60 0.50
CA MET A 59 5.73 14.72 0.80
C MET A 59 5.51 15.90 -0.16
N LYS A 60 5.38 15.63 -1.46
CA LYS A 60 5.06 16.67 -2.45
C LYS A 60 3.72 17.35 -2.19
N ALA A 61 2.69 16.60 -1.80
CA ALA A 61 1.38 17.16 -1.43
C ALA A 61 1.45 18.10 -0.22
N TYR A 62 2.41 17.90 0.68
CA TYR A 62 2.69 18.76 1.84
C TYR A 62 3.80 19.80 1.59
N GLY A 63 4.39 19.84 0.39
CA GLY A 63 5.51 20.73 0.07
C GLY A 63 6.81 20.38 0.81
N TRP A 64 7.01 19.12 1.16
CA TRP A 64 8.18 18.62 1.90
C TRP A 64 9.22 17.98 0.97
N SER A 65 10.44 17.89 1.50
CA SER A 65 11.61 17.22 0.95
C SER A 65 12.23 16.31 2.01
N MET A 66 13.21 15.48 1.64
CA MET A 66 13.89 14.63 2.64
C MET A 66 14.58 15.46 3.73
N GLY A 67 14.97 16.71 3.43
CA GLY A 67 15.58 17.63 4.38
C GLY A 67 14.62 18.21 5.42
N ASP A 68 13.30 18.00 5.27
CA ASP A 68 12.32 18.35 6.29
C ASP A 68 12.28 17.32 7.44
N PHE A 69 12.98 16.20 7.33
CA PHE A 69 13.19 15.23 8.41
C PHE A 69 14.55 15.45 9.07
N SER A 70 14.66 15.21 10.37
CA SER A 70 15.99 15.20 11.03
C SER A 70 16.82 13.99 10.64
N LEU A 71 16.15 12.89 10.23
CA LEU A 71 16.75 11.75 9.57
C LEU A 71 15.72 11.12 8.64
N ALA A 72 16.05 10.97 7.36
CA ALA A 72 15.29 10.19 6.40
C ALA A 72 16.03 8.87 6.15
N SER A 73 15.69 7.83 6.92
CA SER A 73 16.36 6.53 6.85
C SER A 73 15.74 5.60 5.80
N GLU A 74 16.55 4.65 5.32
CA GLU A 74 16.23 3.71 4.24
C GLU A 74 16.50 2.26 4.66
N LEU A 75 16.11 1.93 5.89
CA LEU A 75 16.34 0.61 6.50
C LEU A 75 15.52 -0.47 5.79
N LYS A 76 16.04 -1.69 5.75
CA LYS A 76 15.29 -2.85 5.26
C LYS A 76 14.18 -3.21 6.24
N LEU A 77 13.12 -3.83 5.75
CA LEU A 77 11.94 -4.22 6.55
C LEU A 77 12.33 -4.93 7.87
N THR A 78 13.31 -5.83 7.83
CA THR A 78 13.80 -6.61 8.98
C THR A 78 14.58 -5.79 10.02
N GLU A 79 15.00 -4.57 9.70
CA GLU A 79 15.79 -3.70 10.57
C GLU A 79 14.92 -2.63 11.25
N GLN A 80 13.75 -2.34 10.67
CA GLN A 80 12.91 -1.19 11.04
C GLN A 80 12.31 -1.33 12.44
N SER A 81 11.74 -2.49 12.80
CA SER A 81 11.17 -2.73 14.14
C SER A 81 12.19 -2.48 15.24
N ARG A 82 13.39 -3.06 15.09
CA ARG A 82 14.48 -2.87 16.05
C ARG A 82 14.97 -1.43 16.10
N ALA A 83 15.12 -0.76 14.96
CA ALA A 83 15.55 0.64 14.95
C ALA A 83 14.54 1.58 15.63
N LEU A 84 13.24 1.30 15.52
CA LEU A 84 12.20 2.02 16.23
C LEU A 84 12.32 1.80 17.74
N CYS A 85 12.46 0.55 18.18
CA CYS A 85 12.57 0.21 19.60
C CYS A 85 13.87 0.69 20.24
N ASP A 86 14.99 0.65 19.51
CA ASP A 86 16.29 1.17 19.95
C ASP A 86 16.35 2.71 19.93
N ASN A 87 15.23 3.41 19.68
CA ASN A 87 15.17 4.88 19.61
C ASN A 87 16.16 5.45 18.57
N LYS A 88 16.40 4.74 17.46
CA LYS A 88 17.21 5.23 16.33
C LYS A 88 16.37 6.00 15.32
N ILE A 89 15.09 5.65 15.21
CA ILE A 89 14.06 6.34 14.45
C ILE A 89 12.82 6.56 15.32
N ASP A 90 12.02 7.56 14.98
CA ASP A 90 10.80 7.94 15.68
C ASP A 90 9.55 7.35 15.03
N ALA A 91 9.60 7.12 13.72
CA ALA A 91 8.50 6.55 12.96
C ALA A 91 8.97 5.73 11.76
N ILE A 92 8.11 4.82 11.34
CA ILE A 92 8.25 4.00 10.15
C ILE A 92 7.01 4.23 9.28
N VAL A 93 7.24 4.40 7.98
CA VAL A 93 6.19 4.34 6.97
C VAL A 93 6.20 2.94 6.34
N TYR A 94 5.03 2.39 6.07
CA TYR A 94 4.82 1.18 5.27
C TYR A 94 3.75 1.45 4.21
N VAL A 95 3.82 0.76 3.09
CA VAL A 95 2.74 0.67 2.10
C VAL A 95 2.61 -0.79 1.74
N VAL A 96 1.69 -1.49 2.40
CA VAL A 96 1.60 -2.97 2.35
C VAL A 96 0.23 -3.44 2.82
N GLY A 97 -0.17 -4.64 2.42
CA GLY A 97 -1.33 -5.33 2.95
C GLY A 97 -1.22 -5.69 4.44
N HIS A 98 -2.36 -5.80 5.10
CA HIS A 98 -2.48 -6.15 6.52
C HIS A 98 -3.11 -7.53 6.72
N PRO A 99 -2.82 -8.21 7.84
CA PRO A 99 -1.79 -7.90 8.85
C PRO A 99 -0.35 -8.09 8.32
N LEU A 100 0.61 -7.37 8.93
CA LEU A 100 2.04 -7.47 8.64
C LEU A 100 2.84 -7.84 9.89
N GLY A 101 3.68 -8.86 9.78
CA GLY A 101 4.53 -9.34 10.88
C GLY A 101 5.46 -8.27 11.48
N SER A 102 6.07 -7.42 10.64
CA SER A 102 6.95 -6.34 11.13
C SER A 102 6.21 -5.24 11.90
N ILE A 103 4.95 -4.95 11.58
CA ILE A 103 4.14 -4.02 12.38
C ILE A 103 3.76 -4.68 13.71
N GLN A 104 3.41 -5.97 13.68
CA GLN A 104 3.13 -6.74 14.88
C GLN A 104 4.34 -6.80 15.82
N GLU A 105 5.53 -7.02 15.28
CA GLU A 105 6.79 -6.97 16.03
C GLU A 105 7.03 -5.58 16.62
N ALA A 106 6.98 -4.52 15.81
CA ALA A 106 7.22 -3.14 16.26
C ALA A 106 6.24 -2.68 17.36
N THR A 107 4.98 -3.11 17.28
CA THR A 107 3.92 -2.80 18.27
C THR A 107 3.97 -3.68 19.52
N THR A 108 4.63 -4.83 19.46
CA THR A 108 4.78 -5.75 20.59
C THR A 108 6.09 -5.55 21.35
N ALA A 109 7.19 -5.29 20.63
CA ALA A 109 8.52 -5.18 21.20
C ALA A 109 8.78 -3.83 21.90
N CYS A 110 8.07 -2.77 21.50
CA CYS A 110 8.13 -1.47 22.15
C CYS A 110 6.81 -0.71 22.03
N ASP A 111 6.62 0.30 22.88
CA ASP A 111 5.40 1.11 22.87
C ASP A 111 5.36 2.00 21.62
N SER A 112 4.50 1.60 20.68
CA SER A 112 4.24 2.31 19.44
C SER A 112 2.75 2.34 19.13
N VAL A 113 2.36 3.27 18.28
CA VAL A 113 0.98 3.52 17.85
C VAL A 113 0.94 3.61 16.34
N LEU A 114 -0.21 3.24 15.77
CA LEU A 114 -0.51 3.56 14.38
C LEU A 114 -1.08 4.97 14.31
N VAL A 115 -0.62 5.75 13.34
CA VAL A 115 -0.97 7.16 13.18
C VAL A 115 -1.96 7.32 12.03
N ASN A 116 -3.01 8.10 12.26
CA ASN A 116 -3.97 8.48 11.21
C ASN A 116 -3.27 9.30 10.13
N VAL A 117 -3.51 8.95 8.86
CA VAL A 117 -3.03 9.70 7.70
C VAL A 117 -4.24 10.19 6.92
N LYS A 118 -4.87 11.22 7.46
CA LYS A 118 -6.05 11.86 6.91
C LYS A 118 -5.94 13.36 7.06
N SER A 119 -6.05 14.07 5.95
CA SER A 119 -6.05 15.53 5.89
C SER A 119 -6.65 15.98 4.56
N ALA A 120 -6.92 17.28 4.42
CA ALA A 120 -7.38 17.85 3.15
C ALA A 120 -6.37 17.62 2.00
N ALA A 121 -5.07 17.55 2.30
CA ALA A 121 -4.03 17.26 1.30
C ALA A 121 -4.12 15.80 0.82
N ILE A 122 -4.40 14.86 1.73
CA ILE A 122 -4.62 13.45 1.38
C ILE A 122 -5.93 13.27 0.62
N ASP A 123 -7.02 13.92 1.04
CA ASP A 123 -8.31 13.85 0.34
C ASP A 123 -8.18 14.33 -1.11
N ARG A 124 -7.44 15.44 -1.32
CA ARG A 124 -7.11 15.95 -2.66
C ARG A 124 -6.27 14.96 -3.45
N LEU A 125 -5.24 14.37 -2.83
CA LEU A 125 -4.39 13.38 -3.46
C LEU A 125 -5.20 12.18 -3.97
N ILE A 126 -6.16 11.69 -3.17
CA ILE A 126 -7.06 10.61 -3.57
C ILE A 126 -7.94 11.04 -4.74
N ALA A 127 -8.57 12.22 -4.66
CA ALA A 127 -9.46 12.72 -5.71
C ALA A 127 -8.76 12.92 -7.06
N GLU A 128 -7.49 13.30 -7.06
CA GLU A 128 -6.70 13.57 -8.27
C GLU A 128 -6.04 12.30 -8.86
N ASN A 129 -6.07 11.15 -8.16
CA ASN A 129 -5.33 9.95 -8.54
C ASN A 129 -6.19 8.68 -8.38
N PRO A 130 -6.65 8.06 -9.48
CA PRO A 130 -7.64 6.96 -9.44
C PRO A 130 -7.11 5.64 -8.85
N PHE A 131 -5.81 5.54 -8.62
CA PHE A 131 -5.16 4.37 -8.01
C PHE A 131 -5.03 4.50 -6.48
N TYR A 132 -5.32 5.66 -5.89
CA TYR A 132 -5.41 5.83 -4.44
C TYR A 132 -6.87 5.77 -3.96
N ARG A 133 -7.06 5.27 -2.75
CA ARG A 133 -8.36 5.24 -2.06
C ARG A 133 -8.18 5.31 -0.55
N THR A 134 -9.20 5.79 0.14
CA THR A 134 -9.26 5.71 1.61
C THR A 134 -9.19 4.25 2.05
N ALA A 135 -8.45 4.00 3.12
CA ALA A 135 -8.31 2.68 3.74
C ALA A 135 -8.45 2.80 5.26
N ILE A 136 -8.94 1.71 5.88
CA ILE A 136 -9.09 1.59 7.32
C ILE A 136 -8.26 0.39 7.77
N ILE A 137 -7.42 0.61 8.77
CA ILE A 137 -6.76 -0.48 9.52
C ILE A 137 -7.62 -0.72 10.77
N PRO A 138 -8.29 -1.89 10.89
CA PRO A 138 -9.22 -2.15 11.96
C PRO A 138 -8.60 -2.05 13.36
N ALA A 139 -9.39 -1.56 14.31
CA ALA A 139 -9.10 -1.62 15.73
C ALA A 139 -8.76 -3.06 16.18
N GLY A 140 -7.87 -3.19 17.15
CA GLY A 140 -7.45 -4.46 17.74
C GLY A 140 -6.52 -5.30 16.86
N MET A 141 -6.23 -4.88 15.63
CA MET A 141 -5.34 -5.63 14.73
C MET A 141 -3.89 -5.73 15.25
N TYR A 142 -3.43 -4.70 15.95
CA TYR A 142 -2.09 -4.64 16.55
C TYR A 142 -2.18 -4.12 17.99
N ARG A 143 -1.17 -4.43 18.82
CA ARG A 143 -1.07 -3.85 20.16
C ARG A 143 -0.97 -2.32 20.05
N GLY A 144 -1.70 -1.59 20.89
CA GLY A 144 -1.72 -0.12 20.86
C GLY A 144 -2.59 0.49 19.75
N ASN A 145 -3.33 -0.34 19.00
CA ASN A 145 -4.28 0.09 17.97
C ASN A 145 -5.73 -0.13 18.43
N ASP A 146 -6.17 0.57 19.48
CA ASP A 146 -7.50 0.32 20.11
C ASP A 146 -8.70 0.89 19.32
N ARG A 147 -8.43 1.68 18.28
CA ARG A 147 -9.44 2.33 17.43
C ARG A 147 -9.05 2.18 15.97
N ASP A 148 -10.02 2.24 15.08
CA ASP A 148 -9.76 2.23 13.65
C ASP A 148 -8.79 3.36 13.26
N VAL A 149 -7.78 3.03 12.45
CA VAL A 149 -6.85 4.01 11.89
C VAL A 149 -7.26 4.28 10.45
N THR A 150 -7.65 5.53 10.20
CA THR A 150 -7.98 6.01 8.87
C THR A 150 -6.71 6.46 8.16
N THR A 151 -6.52 5.93 6.95
CA THR A 151 -5.43 6.28 6.06
C THR A 151 -5.92 6.24 4.60
N PHE A 152 -5.00 6.27 3.66
CA PHE A 152 -5.22 6.00 2.25
C PHE A 152 -4.25 4.90 1.81
N GLY A 153 -4.42 4.35 0.61
CA GLY A 153 -3.50 3.35 0.09
C GLY A 153 -3.68 3.12 -1.40
N VAL A 154 -2.77 2.35 -1.97
CA VAL A 154 -2.90 1.83 -3.34
C VAL A 154 -3.68 0.51 -3.34
N GLY A 155 -4.16 0.08 -4.50
CA GLY A 155 -4.53 -1.31 -4.70
C GLY A 155 -3.34 -2.09 -5.25
N ALA A 156 -2.98 -3.21 -4.62
CA ALA A 156 -2.07 -4.17 -5.25
C ALA A 156 -2.73 -4.67 -6.54
N THR A 157 -1.96 -4.77 -7.64
CA THR A 157 -2.47 -5.24 -8.93
C THR A 157 -1.54 -6.26 -9.54
N VAL A 158 -2.13 -7.24 -10.22
CA VAL A 158 -1.40 -8.10 -11.14
C VAL A 158 -1.39 -7.41 -12.49
N VAL A 159 -0.19 -7.20 -13.02
CA VAL A 159 0.03 -6.55 -14.32
C VAL A 159 0.86 -7.43 -15.23
N THR A 160 0.76 -7.18 -16.53
CA THR A 160 1.48 -7.91 -17.57
C THR A 160 1.79 -6.99 -18.77
N SER A 161 2.42 -7.53 -19.81
CA SER A 161 2.62 -6.84 -21.08
C SER A 161 1.49 -7.17 -22.06
N GLU A 162 1.15 -6.24 -22.95
CA GLU A 162 0.27 -6.47 -24.11
C GLU A 162 0.77 -7.58 -25.04
N ASP A 163 2.07 -7.90 -24.98
CA ASP A 163 2.71 -8.92 -25.81
C ASP A 163 2.40 -10.36 -25.32
N VAL A 164 1.83 -10.52 -24.12
CA VAL A 164 1.50 -11.86 -23.60
C VAL A 164 0.25 -12.39 -24.31
N PRO A 165 0.25 -13.64 -24.80
CA PRO A 165 -0.90 -14.18 -25.51
C PRO A 165 -2.20 -14.12 -24.70
N ASN A 166 -3.29 -13.74 -25.36
CA ASN A 166 -4.61 -13.59 -24.73
C ASN A 166 -5.05 -14.85 -23.97
N ASP A 167 -4.82 -16.02 -24.55
CA ASP A 167 -5.22 -17.30 -23.95
C ASP A 167 -4.42 -17.63 -22.69
N THR A 168 -3.14 -17.21 -22.62
CA THR A 168 -2.31 -17.35 -21.42
C THR A 168 -2.89 -16.53 -20.28
N VAL A 169 -3.18 -15.25 -20.53
CA VAL A 169 -3.74 -14.36 -19.49
C VAL A 169 -5.16 -14.78 -19.11
N TYR A 170 -5.98 -15.17 -20.08
CA TYR A 170 -7.31 -15.72 -19.82
C TYR A 170 -7.24 -16.95 -18.90
N THR A 171 -6.33 -17.88 -19.17
CA THR A 171 -6.17 -19.11 -18.37
C THR A 171 -5.72 -18.80 -16.94
N LEU A 172 -4.79 -17.86 -16.77
CA LEU A 172 -4.37 -17.38 -15.45
C LEU A 172 -5.56 -16.79 -14.67
N VAL A 173 -6.30 -15.88 -15.30
CA VAL A 173 -7.46 -15.21 -14.67
C VAL A 173 -8.53 -16.24 -14.30
N LYS A 174 -8.84 -17.17 -15.21
CA LYS A 174 -9.79 -18.25 -14.98
C LYS A 174 -9.38 -19.09 -13.76
N ALA A 175 -8.12 -19.54 -13.71
CA ALA A 175 -7.63 -20.35 -12.60
C ALA A 175 -7.79 -19.63 -11.24
N VAL A 176 -7.48 -18.33 -11.19
CA VAL A 176 -7.62 -17.53 -9.96
C VAL A 176 -9.08 -17.32 -9.58
N PHE A 177 -9.93 -16.89 -10.51
CA PHE A 177 -11.31 -16.52 -10.22
C PHE A 177 -12.23 -17.73 -9.98
N GLU A 178 -11.99 -18.86 -10.65
CA GLU A 178 -12.74 -20.10 -10.39
C GLU A 178 -12.31 -20.80 -9.10
N SER A 179 -11.09 -20.52 -8.62
CA SER A 179 -10.55 -21.04 -7.35
C SER A 179 -10.40 -19.94 -6.29
N LEU A 180 -11.24 -18.89 -6.35
CA LEU A 180 -11.00 -17.69 -5.57
C LEU A 180 -11.01 -17.96 -4.06
N ASP A 181 -11.87 -18.85 -3.58
CA ASP A 181 -11.92 -19.19 -2.14
C ASP A 181 -10.64 -19.86 -1.65
N GLU A 182 -9.96 -20.65 -2.48
CA GLU A 182 -8.64 -21.19 -2.17
C GLU A 182 -7.54 -20.12 -2.28
N PHE A 183 -7.62 -19.28 -3.30
CA PHE A 183 -6.70 -18.16 -3.48
C PHE A 183 -6.70 -17.20 -2.28
N LYS A 184 -7.90 -16.92 -1.72
CA LYS A 184 -8.09 -16.11 -0.50
C LYS A 184 -7.39 -16.68 0.73
N LYS A 185 -7.20 -18.00 0.81
CA LYS A 185 -6.54 -18.67 1.93
C LYS A 185 -5.03 -18.60 1.89
N LEU A 186 -4.44 -18.26 0.73
CA LEU A 186 -2.98 -18.19 0.58
C LEU A 186 -2.34 -17.10 1.44
N HIS A 187 -3.08 -16.04 1.77
CA HIS A 187 -2.61 -14.99 2.67
C HIS A 187 -3.79 -14.23 3.30
N PRO A 188 -3.75 -13.87 4.59
CA PRO A 188 -4.83 -13.14 5.27
C PRO A 188 -5.28 -11.85 4.57
N ALA A 189 -4.36 -11.10 3.97
CA ALA A 189 -4.69 -9.89 3.20
C ALA A 189 -5.60 -10.15 2.00
N LEU A 190 -5.64 -11.38 1.47
CA LEU A 190 -6.49 -11.78 0.36
C LEU A 190 -7.91 -12.17 0.81
N ALA A 191 -8.16 -12.36 2.11
CA ALA A 191 -9.46 -12.84 2.59
C ALA A 191 -10.64 -11.95 2.15
N GLY A 192 -10.41 -10.63 2.04
CA GLY A 192 -11.42 -9.64 1.66
C GLY A 192 -11.62 -9.43 0.16
N LEU A 193 -11.00 -10.23 -0.72
CA LEU A 193 -11.13 -10.03 -2.16
C LEU A 193 -12.58 -10.18 -2.65
N ASP A 194 -13.08 -9.19 -3.38
CA ASP A 194 -14.38 -9.25 -4.08
C ASP A 194 -14.13 -9.25 -5.60
N PRO A 195 -14.55 -10.30 -6.34
CA PRO A 195 -14.43 -10.34 -7.81
C PRO A 195 -14.91 -9.08 -8.52
N LYS A 196 -15.97 -8.42 -8.02
CA LYS A 196 -16.53 -7.22 -8.64
C LYS A 196 -15.63 -6.01 -8.49
N GLN A 197 -14.90 -5.92 -7.39
CA GLN A 197 -13.90 -4.88 -7.14
C GLN A 197 -12.60 -5.19 -7.88
N MET A 198 -12.18 -6.46 -7.88
CA MET A 198 -10.94 -6.92 -8.51
C MET A 198 -10.81 -6.56 -10.00
N VAL A 199 -11.94 -6.41 -10.71
CA VAL A 199 -11.95 -6.11 -12.15
C VAL A 199 -11.89 -4.61 -12.49
N LYS A 200 -11.98 -3.72 -11.51
CA LYS A 200 -12.15 -2.27 -11.72
C LYS A 200 -11.27 -1.42 -10.80
N ASP A 201 -11.19 -1.77 -9.53
CA ASP A 201 -10.66 -0.87 -8.50
C ASP A 201 -9.14 -0.82 -8.53
N GLY A 202 -8.58 0.40 -8.61
CA GLY A 202 -7.13 0.63 -8.52
C GLY A 202 -6.33 0.19 -9.75
N LEU A 203 -6.98 -0.18 -10.86
CA LEU A 203 -6.29 -0.54 -12.09
C LEU A 203 -5.69 0.71 -12.75
N SER A 204 -4.36 0.77 -12.84
CA SER A 204 -3.60 1.91 -13.37
C SER A 204 -3.24 1.80 -14.85
N ALA A 205 -3.62 0.69 -15.50
CA ALA A 205 -3.39 0.41 -16.92
C ALA A 205 -4.65 -0.20 -17.56
N PRO A 206 -4.82 -0.11 -18.89
CA PRO A 206 -5.90 -0.81 -19.57
C PRO A 206 -5.88 -2.31 -19.29
N LEU A 207 -7.05 -2.94 -19.21
CA LEU A 207 -7.13 -4.39 -19.02
C LEU A 207 -6.48 -5.14 -20.19
N HIS A 208 -5.81 -6.24 -19.86
CA HIS A 208 -5.35 -7.19 -20.86
C HIS A 208 -6.54 -7.84 -21.55
N LYS A 209 -6.51 -7.99 -22.88
CA LYS A 209 -7.65 -8.53 -23.66
C LYS A 209 -8.09 -9.93 -23.20
N GLY A 210 -7.14 -10.77 -22.80
CA GLY A 210 -7.42 -12.08 -22.19
C GLY A 210 -8.19 -12.00 -20.87
N ALA A 211 -7.86 -11.04 -20.00
CA ALA A 211 -8.57 -10.83 -18.75
C ALA A 211 -9.97 -10.24 -18.99
N GLU A 212 -10.06 -9.22 -19.85
CA GLU A 212 -11.31 -8.59 -20.26
C GLU A 212 -12.29 -9.62 -20.85
N ARG A 213 -11.81 -10.54 -21.70
CA ARG A 213 -12.61 -11.64 -22.25
C ARG A 213 -13.25 -12.47 -21.14
N TYR A 214 -12.46 -12.93 -20.18
CA TYR A 214 -12.97 -13.73 -19.05
C TYR A 214 -14.00 -12.96 -18.22
N PHE A 215 -13.73 -11.70 -17.89
CA PHE A 215 -14.63 -10.91 -17.06
C PHE A 215 -15.98 -10.65 -17.73
N LYS A 216 -16.01 -10.41 -19.04
CA LYS A 216 -17.25 -10.28 -19.82
C LYS A 216 -18.04 -11.59 -19.85
N GLU A 217 -17.38 -12.73 -20.07
CA GLU A 217 -18.03 -14.06 -20.05
C GLU A 217 -18.67 -14.39 -18.70
N LYS A 218 -18.09 -13.91 -17.59
CA LYS A 218 -18.62 -14.11 -16.23
C LYS A 218 -19.53 -12.98 -15.74
N GLY A 219 -19.84 -11.99 -16.57
CA GLY A 219 -20.71 -10.87 -16.21
C GLY A 219 -20.14 -9.93 -15.11
N LEU A 220 -18.82 -9.84 -15.00
CA LEU A 220 -18.13 -8.93 -14.06
C LEU A 220 -17.84 -7.55 -14.68
N LEU A 221 -17.83 -7.49 -16.02
CA LEU A 221 -17.73 -6.27 -16.83
C LEU A 221 -18.94 -6.11 -17.75
#